data_AF-A0A3A3FI85-F1
#
_entry.id   AF-A0A3A3FI85-F1
#
_cell.length_a   1.000
_cell.length_b   1.000
_cell.length_c   1.000
_cell.angle_alpha   90.00
_cell.angle_beta   90.00
_cell.angle_gamma   90.00
#
_symmetry.space_group_name_H-M   'P 1'
#
loop_
_entity.id
_entity.type
_entity.pdbx_description
1 polymer ?
#
loop_
_entity_poly.entity_id
_entity_poly.type
_entity_poly.pdbx_seq_one_letter_code
_entity_poly.pdbx_strand_id
1 'polypeptide(L)'
;MKIDEGFLARMREATQILQSAGPMAATEAIQRALHGMPASPESEPVSEEEATVTQPFDTAKNINPFRRNQWAGKWTPSADRQPVEDIEDVSDVRHGKAGRADKAGHGKFLSRSQSNAAGRRNYKLYVPRSYVGQPMPLVVMLHGCKQNPDDFATGTGMNLLAEEQGFLVLYPEQMQSANGSNCWNWFQPNDQKRDAGEPSLIADMTRTVIEEFHIDRSRVYVAGLSAGGAMAAVMGATYPDIYAAIGVHSGLPYRVAHDVPSAFGAMNGGLGKTGMPSKRGKKVSPLSHVVPIVVFHGDRDTTVHPANGEQAISQCLRASPGSTDAVIEESGQSGGRFFTRRIYKDKDGRPVGEHWLVHGAGHAWLGGESGGSYTDTRGPKASREMLRFFLSHTLQSKQEY
;
A
#
# COMPACT_ATOMS: atom_id res chain seq x y z
N MET A 1 37.03 30.00 -4.22
CA MET A 1 35.74 29.52 -4.77
C MET A 1 34.63 30.13 -3.93
N LYS A 2 33.81 31.04 -4.49
CA LYS A 2 32.60 31.50 -3.81
C LYS A 2 31.56 30.38 -3.86
N ILE A 3 30.79 30.20 -2.78
CA ILE A 3 29.62 29.32 -2.78
C ILE A 3 28.45 30.11 -3.39
N ASP A 4 27.66 29.47 -4.26
CA ASP A 4 26.43 30.06 -4.81
C ASP A 4 25.41 30.31 -3.69
N GLU A 5 24.91 31.55 -3.58
CA GLU A 5 23.87 31.89 -2.61
C GLU A 5 22.55 31.18 -2.94
N GLY A 6 22.26 30.94 -4.22
CA GLY A 6 21.14 30.12 -4.64
C GLY A 6 21.24 28.68 -4.13
N PHE A 7 22.43 28.10 -4.08
CA PHE A 7 22.67 26.77 -3.50
C PHE A 7 22.43 26.76 -1.99
N LEU A 8 22.88 27.80 -1.27
CA LEU A 8 22.64 27.92 0.17
C LEU A 8 21.15 28.10 0.51
N ALA A 9 20.40 28.88 -0.28
CA ALA A 9 18.94 28.99 -0.15
C ALA A 9 18.25 27.64 -0.35
N ARG A 10 18.57 26.94 -1.45
CA ARG A 10 18.01 25.62 -1.78
C ARG A 10 18.33 24.54 -0.74
N MET A 11 19.51 24.60 -0.10
CA MET A 11 19.85 23.70 1.01
C MET A 11 19.08 24.01 2.30
N ARG A 12 18.65 25.27 2.52
CA ARG A 12 17.74 25.62 3.64
C ARG A 12 16.32 25.12 3.39
N GLU A 13 15.79 25.30 2.18
CA GLU A 13 14.48 24.75 1.75
C GLU A 13 14.43 23.23 2.01
N ALA A 14 15.42 22.49 1.52
CA ALA A 14 15.55 21.04 1.74
C ALA A 14 15.59 20.65 3.23
N THR A 15 16.21 21.47 4.09
CA THR A 15 16.31 21.22 5.54
C THR A 15 14.99 21.51 6.26
N GLN A 16 14.25 22.53 5.85
CA GLN A 16 12.91 22.80 6.37
C GLN A 16 11.92 21.70 5.93
N ILE A 17 11.95 21.29 4.67
CA ILE A 17 11.10 20.20 4.15
C ILE A 17 11.42 18.86 4.84
N LEU A 18 12.68 18.59 5.21
CA LEU A 18 13.06 17.44 6.04
C LEU A 18 12.39 17.46 7.42
N GLN A 19 12.17 18.64 7.99
CA GLN A 19 11.56 18.83 9.31
C GLN A 19 10.02 18.85 9.26
N SER A 20 9.40 19.31 8.16
CA SER A 20 7.94 19.46 8.04
C SER A 20 7.23 18.35 7.26
N ALA A 21 7.85 17.85 6.18
CA ALA A 21 7.27 16.85 5.27
C ALA A 21 8.10 15.55 5.19
N GLY A 22 9.20 15.48 5.93
CA GLY A 22 10.02 14.28 6.11
C GLY A 22 11.03 14.02 4.98
N PRO A 23 11.82 12.92 5.11
CA PRO A 23 13.00 12.69 4.27
C PRO A 23 12.70 12.43 2.79
N MET A 24 11.47 12.03 2.44
CA MET A 24 11.08 11.76 1.06
C MET A 24 10.90 13.07 0.28
N ALA A 25 10.09 14.00 0.80
CA ALA A 25 9.92 15.34 0.23
C ALA A 25 11.24 16.15 0.25
N ALA A 26 12.06 15.99 1.29
CA ALA A 26 13.40 16.60 1.33
C ALA A 26 14.31 16.07 0.23
N THR A 27 14.23 14.76 -0.08
CA THR A 27 14.99 14.15 -1.17
C THR A 27 14.55 14.70 -2.53
N GLU A 28 13.24 14.94 -2.75
CA GLU A 28 12.74 15.60 -3.96
C GLU A 28 13.20 17.07 -4.06
N ALA A 29 13.20 17.81 -2.96
CA ALA A 29 13.72 19.19 -2.92
C ALA A 29 15.22 19.27 -3.25
N ILE A 30 16.04 18.36 -2.68
CA ILE A 30 17.47 18.24 -3.01
C ILE A 30 17.68 17.89 -4.48
N GLN A 31 16.83 17.04 -5.06
CA GLN A 31 16.90 16.70 -6.49
C GLN A 31 16.53 17.90 -7.37
N ARG A 32 15.44 18.64 -7.09
CA ARG A 32 15.10 19.90 -7.79
C ARG A 32 16.28 20.88 -7.76
N ALA A 33 16.89 21.04 -6.58
CA ALA A 33 18.03 21.93 -6.37
C ALA A 33 19.27 21.54 -7.19
N LEU A 34 19.64 20.25 -7.19
CA LEU A 34 20.79 19.74 -7.95
C LEU A 34 20.59 19.79 -9.47
N HIS A 35 19.34 19.76 -9.93
CA HIS A 35 18.99 19.94 -11.35
C HIS A 35 18.79 21.41 -11.76
N GLY A 36 19.11 22.37 -10.87
CA GLY A 36 19.12 23.80 -11.19
C GLY A 36 17.74 24.44 -11.35
N MET A 37 16.65 23.73 -11.02
CA MET A 37 15.30 24.26 -11.14
C MET A 37 15.00 25.30 -10.04
N PRO A 38 14.12 26.29 -10.32
CA PRO A 38 13.70 27.27 -9.33
C PRO A 38 12.79 26.64 -8.26
N ALA A 39 12.61 27.37 -7.15
CA ALA A 39 11.59 27.06 -6.16
C ALA A 39 10.17 27.32 -6.70
N SER A 40 9.16 26.74 -6.06
CA SER A 40 7.76 27.03 -6.37
C SER A 40 7.40 28.48 -6.01
N PRO A 41 6.64 29.21 -6.85
CA PRO A 41 6.34 30.63 -6.64
C PRO A 41 5.22 30.84 -5.61
N GLU A 42 5.48 30.53 -4.34
CA GLU A 42 4.52 30.76 -3.25
C GLU A 42 5.19 31.02 -1.89
N SER A 43 6.15 31.97 -1.84
CA SER A 43 6.49 32.78 -0.65
C SER A 43 7.66 33.74 -0.96
N GLU A 44 7.34 34.99 -1.33
CA GLU A 44 8.33 36.08 -1.19
C GLU A 44 8.34 36.58 0.27
N PRO A 45 9.52 36.95 0.82
CA PRO A 45 9.61 37.48 2.18
C PRO A 45 9.16 38.95 2.23
N VAL A 46 8.37 39.29 3.25
CA VAL A 46 8.14 40.70 3.62
C VAL A 46 9.44 41.27 4.20
N SER A 47 9.82 42.48 3.77
CA SER A 47 11.04 43.17 4.19
C SER A 47 11.02 43.60 5.65
N GLU A 48 12.17 43.50 6.32
CA GLU A 48 12.42 44.10 7.63
C GLU A 48 12.59 45.62 7.50
N GLU A 49 11.92 46.40 8.34
CA GLU A 49 12.22 47.81 8.59
C GLU A 49 12.06 48.12 10.09
N GLU A 50 12.61 49.23 10.57
CA GLU A 50 13.21 49.29 11.91
C GLU A 50 12.26 49.50 13.11
N ALA A 51 12.75 49.00 14.25
CA ALA A 51 12.12 48.89 15.55
C ALA A 51 11.52 50.17 16.16
N THR A 52 10.49 49.97 17.00
CA THR A 52 10.32 50.74 18.25
C THR A 52 10.04 49.80 19.43
N VAL A 53 10.43 50.20 20.64
CA VAL A 53 10.56 49.31 21.81
C VAL A 53 9.59 49.68 22.94
N THR A 54 8.82 48.70 23.41
CA THR A 54 8.31 48.62 24.80
C THR A 54 8.15 47.17 25.26
N GLN A 55 8.48 46.91 26.52
CA GLN A 55 8.31 45.66 27.30
C GLN A 55 7.64 46.03 28.65
N PRO A 56 7.29 45.11 29.59
CA PRO A 56 7.45 43.64 29.67
C PRO A 56 6.07 42.91 29.68
N PHE A 57 5.86 41.60 29.92
CA PHE A 57 6.56 40.50 30.64
C PHE A 57 6.54 39.21 29.77
N ASP A 58 7.47 38.26 29.78
CA ASP A 58 8.08 37.44 30.87
C ASP A 58 7.09 36.43 31.49
N THR A 59 7.34 35.11 31.66
CA THR A 59 8.38 34.13 31.24
C THR A 59 7.63 32.85 30.72
N ALA A 60 8.16 31.73 30.20
CA ALA A 60 9.46 31.07 29.91
C ALA A 60 9.27 30.20 28.60
N LYS A 61 10.15 29.37 28.00
CA LYS A 61 11.34 28.53 28.33
C LYS A 61 11.02 27.27 29.20
N ASN A 62 11.57 26.06 28.96
CA ASN A 62 12.60 25.61 27.99
C ASN A 62 12.57 24.07 27.71
N ILE A 63 13.02 23.68 26.51
CA ILE A 63 13.83 22.46 26.15
C ILE A 63 13.38 21.03 26.55
N ASN A 64 13.43 20.13 25.55
CA ASN A 64 13.38 18.66 25.67
C ASN A 64 14.80 18.04 25.57
N PRO A 65 15.26 17.25 26.57
CA PRO A 65 16.31 16.24 26.42
C PRO A 65 15.90 14.87 27.07
N PHE A 66 16.57 13.70 26.91
CA PHE A 66 17.99 13.41 26.67
C PHE A 66 18.20 12.03 25.96
N ARG A 67 19.41 11.44 26.05
CA ARG A 67 19.85 10.21 25.36
C ARG A 67 19.94 8.97 26.30
N ARG A 68 19.48 7.82 25.78
CA ARG A 68 20.11 6.46 25.77
C ARG A 68 21.12 6.04 26.88
N ASN A 69 20.78 4.93 27.58
CA ASN A 69 21.62 3.99 28.39
C ASN A 69 22.28 4.55 29.69
N GLN A 70 22.10 3.99 30.91
CA GLN A 70 22.44 2.61 31.33
C GLN A 70 21.77 2.16 32.66
N TRP A 71 21.68 0.83 32.84
CA TRP A 71 21.84 0.01 34.07
C TRP A 71 20.82 0.05 35.25
N ALA A 72 20.10 -1.07 35.36
CA ALA A 72 19.91 -1.93 36.55
C ALA A 72 19.57 -1.33 37.94
N GLY A 73 18.33 -1.58 38.38
CA GLY A 73 17.91 -1.58 39.79
C GLY A 73 16.61 -2.37 39.98
N LYS A 74 16.55 -3.27 40.98
CA LYS A 74 15.31 -4.00 41.32
C LYS A 74 14.48 -3.22 42.33
N TRP A 75 13.17 -3.11 42.13
CA TRP A 75 12.21 -3.33 43.22
C TRP A 75 10.82 -3.80 42.74
N THR A 76 9.94 -4.09 43.70
CA THR A 76 8.72 -4.89 43.56
C THR A 76 7.43 -4.08 43.51
N PRO A 77 6.30 -4.65 43.04
CA PRO A 77 5.02 -3.95 42.99
C PRO A 77 4.35 -3.84 44.37
N SER A 78 3.83 -2.66 44.68
CA SER A 78 2.76 -2.48 45.66
C SER A 78 1.44 -2.27 44.94
N ALA A 79 0.38 -2.91 45.42
CA ALA A 79 -0.98 -2.63 44.98
C ALA A 79 -1.58 -1.54 45.88
N ASP A 80 -2.26 -0.57 45.27
CA ASP A 80 -3.35 0.14 45.92
C ASP A 80 -4.55 0.16 44.96
N ARG A 81 -5.67 -0.41 45.42
CA ARG A 81 -6.99 -0.26 44.79
C ARG A 81 -7.80 0.66 45.69
N GLN A 82 -8.37 1.71 45.12
CA GLN A 82 -9.60 2.29 45.65
C GLN A 82 -10.67 2.30 44.55
N PRO A 83 -11.96 2.16 44.93
CA PRO A 83 -13.02 1.91 43.97
C PRO A 83 -13.41 3.17 43.20
N VAL A 84 -13.94 2.97 42.01
CA VAL A 84 -14.80 3.94 41.33
C VAL A 84 -16.21 3.38 41.42
N GLU A 85 -17.12 4.16 42.01
CA GLU A 85 -18.51 3.77 42.19
C GLU A 85 -19.31 3.88 40.88
N ASP A 86 -20.55 3.39 40.91
CA ASP A 86 -21.34 3.02 39.73
C ASP A 86 -21.51 4.12 38.67
N ILE A 87 -21.33 3.74 37.40
CA ILE A 87 -21.87 4.47 36.24
C ILE A 87 -22.82 3.54 35.49
N GLU A 88 -24.09 3.60 35.87
CA GLU A 88 -25.19 3.13 35.03
C GLU A 88 -25.44 4.12 33.88
N ASP A 89 -24.80 3.93 32.73
CA ASP A 89 -25.42 4.30 31.45
C ASP A 89 -24.94 3.41 30.30
N VAL A 90 -25.87 2.71 29.65
CA VAL A 90 -25.62 1.80 28.52
C VAL A 90 -26.30 2.33 27.26
N SER A 91 -26.09 3.61 26.94
CA SER A 91 -26.77 4.30 25.82
C SER A 91 -25.89 4.75 24.64
N ASP A 92 -24.55 4.77 24.78
CA ASP A 92 -23.65 5.34 23.75
C ASP A 92 -23.39 4.42 22.52
N VAL A 93 -24.15 3.32 22.39
CA VAL A 93 -24.14 2.44 21.21
C VAL A 93 -25.26 2.83 20.22
N ARG A 94 -25.25 4.09 19.76
CA ARG A 94 -26.01 4.58 18.59
C ARG A 94 -25.30 5.80 17.96
N HIS A 95 -25.68 6.13 16.72
CA HIS A 95 -25.22 7.32 15.98
C HIS A 95 -23.76 7.34 15.48
N GLY A 96 -23.25 6.19 15.01
CA GLY A 96 -22.24 6.24 13.96
C GLY A 96 -22.77 7.03 12.76
N LYS A 97 -22.07 8.09 12.33
CA LYS A 97 -22.51 8.97 11.23
C LYS A 97 -22.87 8.15 9.99
N ALA A 98 -24.05 8.39 9.43
CA ALA A 98 -24.49 7.74 8.20
C ALA A 98 -23.48 8.01 7.07
N GLY A 99 -22.98 6.95 6.45
CA GLY A 99 -22.08 7.07 5.29
C GLY A 99 -22.78 7.76 4.14
N ARG A 100 -22.04 8.58 3.37
CA ARG A 100 -22.55 9.06 2.08
C ARG A 100 -22.83 7.84 1.20
N ALA A 101 -24.02 7.80 0.59
CA ALA A 101 -24.30 6.84 -0.48
C ALA A 101 -23.33 7.11 -1.64
N ASP A 102 -22.61 6.07 -2.06
CA ASP A 102 -21.77 6.11 -3.24
C ASP A 102 -22.68 6.24 -4.49
N LYS A 103 -22.30 7.09 -5.44
CA LYS A 103 -23.04 7.27 -6.70
C LYS A 103 -22.77 6.14 -7.70
N ALA A 104 -21.84 5.22 -7.40
CA ALA A 104 -21.48 4.07 -8.24
C ALA A 104 -21.94 2.70 -7.70
N GLY A 105 -22.59 2.60 -6.53
CA GLY A 105 -23.05 1.31 -6.01
C GLY A 105 -23.88 1.46 -4.73
N HIS A 106 -25.07 0.86 -4.70
CA HIS A 106 -26.06 1.09 -3.63
C HIS A 106 -25.82 0.26 -2.34
N GLY A 107 -24.62 -0.30 -2.16
CA GLY A 107 -24.20 -0.95 -0.91
C GLY A 107 -23.92 0.06 0.20
N LYS A 108 -23.34 -0.42 1.31
CA LYS A 108 -22.94 0.44 2.45
C LYS A 108 -21.42 0.60 2.46
N PHE A 109 -20.93 1.83 2.33
CA PHE A 109 -19.50 2.14 2.46
C PHE A 109 -19.21 2.68 3.87
N LEU A 110 -18.73 1.80 4.75
CA LEU A 110 -18.56 2.03 6.18
C LEU A 110 -17.16 2.56 6.48
N SER A 111 -17.05 3.76 7.09
CA SER A 111 -15.77 4.24 7.64
C SER A 111 -15.48 3.62 9.01
N ARG A 112 -14.23 3.21 9.22
CA ARG A 112 -13.74 2.49 10.42
C ARG A 112 -12.25 2.81 10.66
N SER A 113 -11.69 2.21 11.70
CA SER A 113 -10.29 2.37 12.10
C SER A 113 -9.78 1.17 12.87
N GLN A 114 -8.53 0.76 12.63
CA GLN A 114 -7.84 -0.27 13.41
C GLN A 114 -6.66 0.37 14.15
N SER A 115 -6.37 -0.13 15.36
CA SER A 115 -5.18 0.21 16.14
C SER A 115 -4.48 -1.08 16.61
N ASN A 116 -3.15 -1.09 16.64
CA ASN A 116 -2.32 -2.11 17.28
C ASN A 116 -0.96 -1.52 17.70
N ALA A 117 0.04 -2.34 18.02
CA ALA A 117 1.38 -1.86 18.43
C ALA A 117 2.15 -1.06 17.34
N ALA A 118 1.77 -1.15 16.06
CA ALA A 118 2.30 -0.34 14.96
C ALA A 118 1.57 1.01 14.78
N GLY A 119 0.64 1.35 15.69
CA GLY A 119 -0.10 2.60 15.70
C GLY A 119 -1.56 2.43 15.26
N ARG A 120 -2.05 3.36 14.45
CA ARG A 120 -3.45 3.43 14.00
C ARG A 120 -3.52 3.72 12.49
N ARG A 121 -4.56 3.21 11.83
CA ARG A 121 -4.96 3.59 10.46
C ARG A 121 -6.48 3.55 10.35
N ASN A 122 -7.04 4.39 9.49
CA ASN A 122 -8.44 4.27 9.10
C ASN A 122 -8.59 3.18 8.03
N TYR A 123 -9.83 2.77 7.79
CA TYR A 123 -10.20 1.99 6.61
C TYR A 123 -11.65 2.26 6.21
N LYS A 124 -12.00 1.89 4.98
CA LYS A 124 -13.40 1.77 4.56
C LYS A 124 -13.73 0.33 4.20
N LEU A 125 -14.94 -0.11 4.52
CA LEU A 125 -15.48 -1.41 4.15
C LEU A 125 -16.70 -1.20 3.26
N TYR A 126 -16.66 -1.69 2.02
CA TYR A 126 -17.84 -1.78 1.16
C TYR A 126 -18.56 -3.09 1.41
N VAL A 127 -19.83 -3.00 1.82
CA VAL A 127 -20.72 -4.12 2.07
C VAL A 127 -21.81 -4.11 0.98
N PRO A 128 -21.88 -5.12 0.09
CA PRO A 128 -22.85 -5.14 -1.00
C PRO A 128 -24.28 -5.36 -0.48
N ARG A 129 -25.29 -4.89 -1.22
CA ARG A 129 -26.71 -5.08 -0.86
C ARG A 129 -27.14 -6.53 -0.66
N SER A 130 -26.46 -7.46 -1.32
CA SER A 130 -26.71 -8.89 -1.25
C SER A 130 -26.22 -9.54 0.06
N TYR A 131 -25.42 -8.83 0.88
CA TYR A 131 -24.99 -9.33 2.19
C TYR A 131 -26.09 -9.15 3.24
N VAL A 132 -26.61 -10.27 3.73
CA VAL A 132 -27.64 -10.38 4.77
C VAL A 132 -27.16 -11.20 5.99
N GLY A 133 -25.84 -11.43 6.11
CA GLY A 133 -25.21 -12.21 7.19
C GLY A 133 -24.62 -13.56 6.75
N GLN A 134 -24.72 -13.93 5.47
CA GLN A 134 -24.16 -15.16 4.93
C GLN A 134 -22.65 -15.02 4.60
N PRO A 135 -21.84 -16.09 4.71
CA PRO A 135 -20.42 -16.02 4.38
C PRO A 135 -20.15 -15.63 2.93
N MET A 136 -19.39 -14.55 2.77
CA MET A 136 -18.94 -14.01 1.48
C MET A 136 -17.40 -14.00 1.41
N PRO A 137 -16.80 -13.93 0.20
CA PRO A 137 -15.40 -13.58 0.02
C PRO A 137 -15.09 -12.15 0.49
N LEU A 138 -13.80 -11.88 0.71
CA LEU A 138 -13.27 -10.54 1.01
C LEU A 138 -12.10 -10.21 0.08
N VAL A 139 -12.14 -9.03 -0.55
CA VAL A 139 -10.99 -8.48 -1.29
C VAL A 139 -10.46 -7.25 -0.56
N VAL A 140 -9.18 -7.27 -0.19
CA VAL A 140 -8.47 -6.12 0.39
C VAL A 140 -7.81 -5.32 -0.73
N MET A 141 -8.14 -4.03 -0.85
CA MET A 141 -7.74 -3.15 -1.95
C MET A 141 -6.82 -2.04 -1.46
N LEU A 142 -5.53 -2.16 -1.77
CA LEU A 142 -4.45 -1.27 -1.32
C LEU A 142 -4.15 -0.20 -2.39
N HIS A 143 -4.47 1.05 -2.08
CA HIS A 143 -4.34 2.17 -3.01
C HIS A 143 -2.88 2.58 -3.30
N GLY A 144 -2.66 3.26 -4.42
CA GLY A 144 -1.36 3.84 -4.78
C GLY A 144 -1.01 5.11 -3.97
N CYS A 145 0.21 5.62 -4.16
CA CYS A 145 0.62 6.91 -3.61
C CYS A 145 -0.33 8.04 -4.05
N LYS A 146 -0.55 9.03 -3.18
CA LYS A 146 -1.44 10.20 -3.37
C LYS A 146 -2.95 9.86 -3.55
N GLN A 147 -3.32 8.58 -3.58
CA GLN A 147 -4.71 8.12 -3.56
C GLN A 147 -5.22 7.95 -2.12
N ASN A 148 -6.51 7.61 -2.01
CA ASN A 148 -7.20 7.27 -0.76
C ASN A 148 -8.29 6.19 -1.05
N PRO A 149 -8.99 5.65 -0.04
CA PRO A 149 -10.02 4.63 -0.23
C PRO A 149 -11.14 4.99 -1.23
N ASP A 150 -11.63 6.23 -1.26
CA ASP A 150 -12.73 6.64 -2.16
C ASP A 150 -12.25 6.75 -3.62
N ASP A 151 -11.09 7.37 -3.84
CA ASP A 151 -10.46 7.49 -5.16
C ASP A 151 -10.15 6.11 -5.75
N PHE A 152 -9.59 5.20 -4.94
CA PHE A 152 -9.24 3.86 -5.39
C PHE A 152 -10.47 2.96 -5.58
N ALA A 153 -11.50 3.07 -4.74
CA ALA A 153 -12.78 2.38 -4.95
C ALA A 153 -13.45 2.83 -6.26
N THR A 154 -13.45 4.13 -6.53
CA THR A 154 -13.99 4.73 -7.76
C THR A 154 -13.19 4.27 -8.98
N GLY A 155 -11.87 4.46 -8.98
CA GLY A 155 -11.00 4.20 -10.13
C GLY A 155 -10.86 2.71 -10.48
N THR A 156 -10.93 1.82 -9.50
CA THR A 156 -10.90 0.36 -9.75
C THR A 156 -12.27 -0.22 -10.11
N GLY A 157 -13.37 0.49 -9.81
CA GLY A 157 -14.73 -0.03 -9.98
C GLY A 157 -15.04 -1.27 -9.13
N MET A 158 -14.24 -1.59 -8.11
CA MET A 158 -14.38 -2.85 -7.36
C MET A 158 -15.70 -2.92 -6.55
N ASN A 159 -16.27 -1.77 -6.17
CA ASN A 159 -17.61 -1.68 -5.57
C ASN A 159 -18.74 -2.18 -6.51
N LEU A 160 -18.62 -1.98 -7.83
CA LEU A 160 -19.57 -2.51 -8.82
C LEU A 160 -19.47 -4.03 -8.90
N LEU A 161 -18.24 -4.56 -8.94
CA LEU A 161 -18.01 -6.01 -8.96
C LEU A 161 -18.50 -6.68 -7.67
N ALA A 162 -18.37 -6.02 -6.52
CA ALA A 162 -18.90 -6.49 -5.23
C ALA A 162 -20.44 -6.65 -5.24
N GLU A 163 -21.16 -5.72 -5.88
CA GLU A 163 -22.60 -5.83 -6.12
C GLU A 163 -22.95 -6.95 -7.12
N GLU A 164 -22.17 -7.10 -8.20
CA GLU A 164 -22.41 -8.12 -9.23
C GLU A 164 -22.15 -9.56 -8.74
N GLN A 165 -21.11 -9.78 -7.93
CA GLN A 165 -20.55 -11.10 -7.63
C GLN A 165 -20.64 -11.51 -6.15
N GLY A 166 -21.09 -10.61 -5.27
CA GLY A 166 -21.37 -10.94 -3.85
C GLY A 166 -20.12 -11.17 -2.99
N PHE A 167 -19.29 -10.14 -2.85
CA PHE A 167 -18.14 -10.12 -1.94
C PHE A 167 -17.98 -8.76 -1.24
N LEU A 168 -17.31 -8.72 -0.09
CA LEU A 168 -16.99 -7.48 0.61
C LEU A 168 -15.65 -6.91 0.15
N VAL A 169 -15.47 -5.59 0.23
CA VAL A 169 -14.22 -4.92 -0.17
C VAL A 169 -13.67 -4.04 0.96
N LEU A 170 -12.49 -4.38 1.46
CA LEU A 170 -11.78 -3.65 2.50
C LEU A 170 -10.73 -2.74 1.87
N TYR A 171 -10.81 -1.43 2.13
CA TYR A 171 -9.87 -0.41 1.65
C TYR A 171 -9.16 0.25 2.84
N PRO A 172 -7.98 -0.25 3.26
CA PRO A 172 -7.11 0.42 4.23
C PRO A 172 -6.68 1.80 3.73
N GLU A 173 -6.68 2.81 4.61
CA GLU A 173 -6.17 4.15 4.30
C GLU A 173 -4.72 4.31 4.77
N GLN A 174 -3.82 4.69 3.86
CA GLN A 174 -2.53 5.25 4.26
C GLN A 174 -2.68 6.73 4.60
N MET A 175 -2.42 7.08 5.86
CA MET A 175 -2.58 8.44 6.38
C MET A 175 -1.33 9.29 6.08
N GLN A 176 -1.52 10.57 5.76
CA GLN A 176 -0.41 11.49 5.44
C GLN A 176 0.60 11.64 6.60
N SER A 177 0.13 11.48 7.85
CA SER A 177 0.95 11.49 9.06
C SER A 177 1.89 10.27 9.21
N ALA A 178 1.67 9.20 8.44
CA ALA A 178 2.55 8.02 8.38
C ALA A 178 3.42 7.98 7.11
N ASN A 179 2.97 8.62 6.02
CA ASN A 179 3.78 8.88 4.84
C ASN A 179 3.27 10.15 4.14
N GLY A 180 4.11 11.17 3.99
CA GLY A 180 3.71 12.50 3.48
C GLY A 180 3.12 12.53 2.05
N SER A 181 3.21 11.43 1.31
CA SER A 181 2.61 11.24 -0.02
C SER A 181 1.57 10.11 -0.06
N ASN A 182 1.04 9.69 1.10
CA ASN A 182 0.10 8.58 1.26
C ASN A 182 0.60 7.26 0.64
N CYS A 183 1.92 7.07 0.53
CA CYS A 183 2.52 5.82 0.03
C CYS A 183 2.62 4.77 1.13
N TRP A 184 2.33 3.51 0.81
CA TRP A 184 2.71 2.36 1.64
C TRP A 184 4.23 2.28 1.79
N ASN A 185 4.71 2.02 3.01
CA ASN A 185 6.12 2.03 3.37
C ASN A 185 6.83 0.69 3.04
N TRP A 186 6.42 0.01 1.96
CA TRP A 186 6.82 -1.35 1.55
C TRP A 186 8.34 -1.61 1.45
N PHE A 187 9.17 -0.57 1.40
CA PHE A 187 10.62 -0.63 1.37
C PHE A 187 11.27 -0.59 2.76
N GLN A 188 10.54 -0.26 3.83
CA GLN A 188 11.08 -0.17 5.18
C GLN A 188 11.20 -1.56 5.83
N PRO A 189 12.29 -1.90 6.53
CA PRO A 189 12.48 -3.24 7.12
C PRO A 189 11.52 -3.63 8.25
N ASN A 190 10.66 -2.71 8.71
CA ASN A 190 9.59 -3.01 9.67
C ASN A 190 8.32 -3.47 8.93
N ASP A 191 7.96 -2.75 7.88
CA ASP A 191 6.80 -2.96 6.99
C ASP A 191 7.04 -4.08 5.95
N GLN A 192 7.88 -5.05 6.31
CA GLN A 192 8.28 -6.22 5.53
C GLN A 192 8.29 -7.50 6.38
N LYS A 193 7.53 -7.52 7.47
CA LYS A 193 7.48 -8.59 8.47
C LYS A 193 6.04 -8.92 8.82
N ARG A 194 5.82 -10.16 9.28
CA ARG A 194 4.62 -10.51 10.03
C ARG A 194 4.63 -9.78 11.38
N ASP A 195 3.45 -9.37 11.81
CA ASP A 195 3.09 -8.83 13.13
C ASP A 195 3.90 -7.59 13.55
N ALA A 196 4.38 -6.83 12.56
CA ALA A 196 4.97 -5.50 12.72
C ALA A 196 4.56 -4.57 11.56
N GLY A 197 4.61 -3.26 11.82
CA GLY A 197 4.41 -2.23 10.80
C GLY A 197 3.01 -2.18 10.19
N GLU A 198 2.92 -1.62 9.00
CA GLU A 198 1.71 -1.56 8.18
C GLU A 198 1.11 -2.95 7.87
N PRO A 199 1.89 -4.02 7.61
CA PRO A 199 1.34 -5.35 7.40
C PRO A 199 0.49 -5.87 8.57
N SER A 200 0.88 -5.63 9.83
CA SER A 200 0.06 -6.09 10.96
C SER A 200 -1.25 -5.33 11.07
N LEU A 201 -1.27 -4.03 10.79
CA LEU A 201 -2.49 -3.24 10.77
C LEU A 201 -3.45 -3.70 9.66
N ILE A 202 -2.95 -4.05 8.48
CA ILE A 202 -3.77 -4.60 7.38
C ILE A 202 -4.29 -6.00 7.75
N ALA A 203 -3.45 -6.86 8.33
CA ALA A 203 -3.86 -8.20 8.78
C ALA A 203 -4.93 -8.12 9.88
N ASP A 204 -4.79 -7.22 10.85
CA ASP A 204 -5.75 -7.04 11.94
C ASP A 204 -7.07 -6.44 11.45
N MET A 205 -7.05 -5.45 10.54
CA MET A 205 -8.28 -5.00 9.85
C MET A 205 -8.98 -6.17 9.15
N THR A 206 -8.21 -7.02 8.46
CA THR A 206 -8.75 -8.17 7.73
C THR A 206 -9.37 -9.19 8.69
N ARG A 207 -8.73 -9.49 9.82
CA ARG A 207 -9.27 -10.35 10.90
C ARG A 207 -10.56 -9.77 11.50
N THR A 208 -10.58 -8.49 11.87
CA THR A 208 -11.76 -7.80 12.40
C THR A 208 -12.94 -7.89 11.42
N VAL A 209 -12.73 -7.60 10.13
CA VAL A 209 -13.78 -7.72 9.10
C VAL A 209 -14.22 -9.18 8.92
N ILE A 210 -13.29 -10.14 8.98
CA ILE A 210 -13.64 -11.57 8.90
C ILE A 210 -14.60 -11.98 10.02
N GLU A 211 -14.38 -11.49 11.23
CA GLU A 211 -15.16 -11.85 12.42
C GLU A 211 -16.47 -11.06 12.52
N GLU A 212 -16.48 -9.75 12.22
CA GLU A 212 -17.72 -8.94 12.20
C GLU A 212 -18.68 -9.33 11.06
N PHE A 213 -18.16 -9.79 9.90
CA PHE A 213 -18.96 -10.03 8.68
C PHE A 213 -19.00 -11.49 8.23
N HIS A 214 -18.66 -12.44 9.12
CA HIS A 214 -18.70 -13.89 8.87
C HIS A 214 -18.02 -14.33 7.56
N ILE A 215 -16.95 -13.64 7.17
CA ILE A 215 -16.27 -13.86 5.88
C ILE A 215 -15.80 -15.30 5.77
N ASP A 216 -15.92 -15.85 4.56
CA ASP A 216 -15.34 -17.14 4.23
C ASP A 216 -13.81 -17.04 4.29
N ARG A 217 -13.24 -17.53 5.40
CA ARG A 217 -11.79 -17.55 5.69
C ARG A 217 -10.97 -18.28 4.62
N SER A 218 -11.58 -19.10 3.75
CA SER A 218 -10.89 -19.72 2.62
C SER A 218 -10.80 -18.82 1.37
N ARG A 219 -11.62 -17.77 1.27
CA ARG A 219 -11.79 -16.88 0.10
C ARG A 219 -11.51 -15.42 0.44
N VAL A 220 -10.32 -15.17 0.99
CA VAL A 220 -9.81 -13.83 1.31
C VAL A 220 -8.60 -13.53 0.42
N TYR A 221 -8.57 -12.33 -0.16
CA TYR A 221 -7.59 -11.93 -1.18
C TYR A 221 -7.08 -10.51 -0.94
N VAL A 222 -5.92 -10.16 -1.47
CA VAL A 222 -5.36 -8.79 -1.38
C VAL A 222 -4.77 -8.32 -2.70
N ALA A 223 -5.14 -7.13 -3.14
CA ALA A 223 -4.67 -6.52 -4.37
C ALA A 223 -4.26 -5.06 -4.16
N GLY A 224 -3.46 -4.50 -5.07
CA GLY A 224 -3.16 -3.07 -5.04
C GLY A 224 -2.42 -2.52 -6.26
N LEU A 225 -2.37 -1.19 -6.34
CA LEU A 225 -1.64 -0.44 -7.37
C LEU A 225 -0.33 0.12 -6.82
N SER A 226 0.76 0.08 -7.60
CA SER A 226 2.01 0.78 -7.28
C SER A 226 2.58 0.38 -5.90
N ALA A 227 2.79 1.32 -5.00
CA ALA A 227 3.14 1.08 -3.60
C ALA A 227 2.15 0.13 -2.87
N GLY A 228 0.85 0.20 -3.18
CA GLY A 228 -0.16 -0.73 -2.68
C GLY A 228 -0.04 -2.13 -3.29
N GLY A 229 0.39 -2.24 -4.55
CA GLY A 229 0.72 -3.51 -5.19
C GLY A 229 1.97 -4.16 -4.60
N ALA A 230 2.99 -3.36 -4.27
CA ALA A 230 4.15 -3.82 -3.51
C ALA A 230 3.76 -4.26 -2.08
N MET A 231 2.84 -3.54 -1.42
CA MET A 231 2.30 -3.96 -0.13
C MET A 231 1.45 -5.24 -0.23
N ALA A 232 0.69 -5.46 -1.31
CA ALA A 232 -0.01 -6.73 -1.54
C ALA A 232 0.97 -7.92 -1.66
N ALA A 233 2.14 -7.70 -2.28
CA ALA A 233 3.23 -8.69 -2.29
C ALA A 233 3.86 -8.91 -0.90
N VAL A 234 3.96 -7.87 -0.05
CA VAL A 234 4.31 -8.05 1.38
C VAL A 234 3.26 -8.91 2.09
N MET A 235 1.97 -8.59 1.94
CA MET A 235 0.88 -9.31 2.62
C MET A 235 0.83 -10.78 2.24
N GLY A 236 0.96 -11.13 0.95
CA GLY A 236 1.02 -12.53 0.52
C GLY A 236 2.21 -13.29 1.12
N ALA A 237 3.39 -12.65 1.17
CA ALA A 237 4.61 -13.27 1.69
C ALA A 237 4.70 -13.36 3.23
N THR A 238 3.97 -12.50 3.97
CA THR A 238 3.97 -12.49 5.45
C THR A 238 2.72 -13.14 6.07
N TYR A 239 1.59 -13.14 5.36
CA TYR A 239 0.30 -13.68 5.78
C TYR A 239 -0.34 -14.71 4.80
N PRO A 240 0.37 -15.79 4.41
CA PRO A 240 -0.18 -16.87 3.59
C PRO A 240 -1.20 -17.76 4.34
N ASP A 241 -1.48 -17.46 5.60
CA ASP A 241 -2.56 -18.02 6.43
C ASP A 241 -3.84 -17.16 6.38
N ILE A 242 -3.80 -15.99 5.74
CA ILE A 242 -4.96 -15.10 5.54
C ILE A 242 -5.33 -14.99 4.06
N TYR A 243 -4.37 -14.90 3.14
CA TYR A 243 -4.65 -14.59 1.74
C TYR A 243 -4.49 -15.82 0.81
N ALA A 244 -5.58 -16.22 0.16
CA ALA A 244 -5.63 -17.33 -0.80
C ALA A 244 -4.93 -17.00 -2.14
N ALA A 245 -4.95 -15.73 -2.54
CA ALA A 245 -4.31 -15.21 -3.74
C ALA A 245 -4.05 -13.70 -3.63
N ILE A 246 -3.09 -13.18 -4.41
CA ILE A 246 -2.73 -11.75 -4.43
C ILE A 246 -2.75 -11.12 -5.82
N GLY A 247 -3.05 -9.83 -5.89
CA GLY A 247 -3.10 -9.03 -7.12
C GLY A 247 -2.10 -7.87 -7.12
N VAL A 248 -1.12 -7.89 -8.03
CA VAL A 248 -0.04 -6.87 -8.08
C VAL A 248 -0.16 -6.05 -9.36
N HIS A 249 -0.70 -4.83 -9.28
CA HIS A 249 -0.78 -3.92 -10.42
C HIS A 249 0.35 -2.89 -10.38
N SER A 250 1.20 -2.83 -11.41
CA SER A 250 2.38 -1.94 -11.50
C SER A 250 3.21 -1.89 -10.21
N GLY A 251 3.25 -3.01 -9.48
CA GLY A 251 3.86 -3.11 -8.15
C GLY A 251 5.29 -3.65 -8.19
N LEU A 252 5.82 -4.00 -7.01
CA LEU A 252 7.19 -4.47 -6.85
C LEU A 252 7.26 -5.79 -6.06
N PRO A 253 8.33 -6.60 -6.25
CA PRO A 253 8.55 -7.81 -5.48
C PRO A 253 8.81 -7.55 -3.99
N TYR A 254 8.41 -8.49 -3.14
CA TYR A 254 8.67 -8.46 -1.71
C TYR A 254 10.18 -8.44 -1.39
N ARG A 255 10.59 -7.52 -0.51
CA ARG A 255 11.98 -7.28 -0.08
C ARG A 255 12.97 -6.93 -1.21
N VAL A 256 12.51 -6.42 -2.36
CA VAL A 256 13.39 -5.87 -3.41
C VAL A 256 14.17 -4.63 -2.93
N ALA A 257 13.61 -3.88 -1.98
CA ALA A 257 14.21 -2.71 -1.34
C ALA A 257 14.27 -2.85 0.19
N HIS A 258 15.07 -2.01 0.83
CA HIS A 258 15.29 -1.97 2.29
C HIS A 258 15.50 -0.54 2.84
N ASP A 259 15.52 0.46 1.95
CA ASP A 259 15.64 1.89 2.23
C ASP A 259 15.12 2.71 1.02
N VAL A 260 15.03 4.03 1.14
CA VAL A 260 14.57 4.91 0.05
C VAL A 260 15.48 4.84 -1.21
N PRO A 261 16.82 4.86 -1.11
CA PRO A 261 17.68 4.70 -2.29
C PRO A 261 17.49 3.38 -3.05
N SER A 262 17.31 2.25 -2.34
CA SER A 262 17.02 0.95 -2.97
C SER A 262 15.59 0.86 -3.49
N ALA A 263 14.63 1.57 -2.90
CA ALA A 263 13.27 1.69 -3.44
C ALA A 263 13.28 2.31 -4.84
N PHE A 264 13.93 3.47 -5.01
CA PHE A 264 14.11 4.09 -6.34
C PHE A 264 14.91 3.20 -7.30
N GLY A 265 15.94 2.50 -6.83
CA GLY A 265 16.69 1.54 -7.63
C GLY A 265 15.85 0.36 -8.13
N ALA A 266 14.94 -0.15 -7.30
CA ALA A 266 14.00 -1.21 -7.66
C ALA A 266 12.91 -0.71 -8.63
N MET A 267 12.33 0.47 -8.37
CA MET A 267 11.39 1.14 -9.28
C MET A 267 11.99 1.31 -10.68
N ASN A 268 13.26 1.69 -10.78
CA ASN A 268 14.01 1.76 -12.04
C ASN A 268 14.51 0.39 -12.57
N GLY A 269 13.89 -0.73 -12.17
CA GLY A 269 14.17 -2.07 -12.70
C GLY A 269 15.54 -2.65 -12.28
N GLY A 270 16.14 -2.16 -11.21
CA GLY A 270 17.49 -2.54 -10.76
C GLY A 270 18.63 -1.74 -11.40
N LEU A 271 18.31 -0.79 -12.28
CA LEU A 271 19.26 0.16 -12.86
C LEU A 271 19.72 1.18 -11.80
N GLY A 272 21.00 1.52 -11.81
CA GLY A 272 21.55 2.57 -10.96
C GLY A 272 21.22 3.98 -11.46
N LYS A 273 21.64 5.01 -10.70
CA LYS A 273 21.47 6.43 -11.07
C LYS A 273 22.06 6.82 -12.45
N THR A 274 22.89 5.96 -13.05
CA THR A 274 23.52 6.15 -14.37
C THR A 274 22.80 5.40 -15.50
N GLY A 275 21.63 4.80 -15.25
CA GLY A 275 20.92 3.94 -16.21
C GLY A 275 21.58 2.57 -16.45
N MET A 276 22.80 2.35 -15.95
CA MET A 276 23.50 1.07 -16.05
C MET A 276 22.92 0.03 -15.08
N PRO A 277 22.87 -1.26 -15.45
CA PRO A 277 22.54 -2.34 -14.52
C PRO A 277 23.44 -2.29 -13.29
N SER A 278 22.85 -2.16 -12.10
CA SER A 278 23.67 -2.10 -10.90
C SER A 278 24.28 -3.49 -10.63
N LYS A 279 25.57 -3.54 -10.25
CA LYS A 279 26.21 -4.79 -9.76
C LYS A 279 25.60 -5.31 -8.44
N ARG A 280 24.56 -4.64 -7.94
CA ARG A 280 23.74 -4.99 -6.78
C ARG A 280 22.27 -5.26 -7.16
N GLY A 281 21.96 -5.43 -8.45
CA GLY A 281 20.68 -5.94 -8.93
C GLY A 281 20.48 -7.39 -8.49
N LYS A 282 20.17 -7.56 -7.20
CA LYS A 282 19.91 -8.86 -6.59
C LYS A 282 18.72 -9.48 -7.31
N LYS A 283 18.92 -10.62 -7.96
CA LYS A 283 17.81 -11.51 -8.33
C LYS A 283 16.99 -11.72 -7.07
N VAL A 284 15.71 -11.36 -7.12
CA VAL A 284 14.81 -11.48 -5.98
C VAL A 284 14.70 -12.96 -5.61
N SER A 285 15.03 -13.29 -4.36
CA SER A 285 14.90 -14.66 -3.86
C SER A 285 13.43 -15.09 -3.89
N PRO A 286 13.15 -16.34 -4.32
CA PRO A 286 11.81 -16.90 -4.18
C PRO A 286 11.32 -16.92 -2.73
N LEU A 287 10.01 -17.01 -2.55
CA LEU A 287 9.39 -17.24 -1.24
C LEU A 287 9.66 -18.68 -0.74
N SER A 288 9.34 -18.95 0.53
CA SER A 288 9.42 -20.30 1.12
C SER A 288 8.21 -21.19 0.82
N HIS A 289 7.21 -20.63 0.12
CA HIS A 289 5.91 -21.24 -0.19
C HIS A 289 5.37 -20.58 -1.46
N VAL A 290 4.58 -21.30 -2.25
CA VAL A 290 3.93 -20.72 -3.43
C VAL A 290 2.81 -19.79 -2.97
N VAL A 291 2.73 -18.59 -3.54
CA VAL A 291 1.61 -17.66 -3.34
C VAL A 291 0.93 -17.47 -4.69
N PRO A 292 -0.36 -17.83 -4.86
CA PRO A 292 -1.07 -17.61 -6.10
C PRO A 292 -1.16 -16.12 -6.44
N ILE A 293 -0.72 -15.73 -7.64
CA ILE A 293 -0.51 -14.32 -7.99
C ILE A 293 -1.00 -13.96 -9.39
N VAL A 294 -1.75 -12.86 -9.49
CA VAL A 294 -2.07 -12.20 -10.75
C VAL A 294 -1.39 -10.83 -10.82
N VAL A 295 -0.59 -10.61 -11.86
CA VAL A 295 0.19 -9.38 -12.09
C VAL A 295 -0.35 -8.65 -13.31
N PHE A 296 -0.50 -7.33 -13.21
CA PHE A 296 -0.85 -6.44 -14.31
C PHE A 296 0.20 -5.34 -14.45
N HIS A 297 0.77 -5.13 -15.65
CA HIS A 297 1.78 -4.09 -15.89
C HIS A 297 1.65 -3.50 -17.30
N GLY A 298 1.79 -2.18 -17.43
CA GLY A 298 1.87 -1.51 -18.73
C GLY A 298 3.30 -1.46 -19.28
N ASP A 299 3.51 -1.77 -20.57
CA ASP A 299 4.88 -1.84 -21.14
C ASP A 299 5.57 -0.47 -21.37
N ARG A 300 4.90 0.63 -21.04
CA ARG A 300 5.42 2.01 -20.97
C ARG A 300 5.36 2.60 -19.56
N ASP A 301 5.30 1.76 -18.52
CA ASP A 301 5.37 2.21 -17.14
C ASP A 301 6.77 2.78 -16.81
N THR A 302 6.86 4.10 -16.70
CA THR A 302 8.07 4.86 -16.36
C THR A 302 8.22 5.16 -14.87
N THR A 303 7.25 4.77 -14.04
CA THR A 303 7.26 5.00 -12.58
C THR A 303 7.69 3.75 -11.83
N VAL A 304 7.23 2.57 -12.28
CA VAL A 304 7.71 1.27 -11.83
C VAL A 304 7.98 0.44 -13.07
N HIS A 305 9.25 0.21 -13.39
CA HIS A 305 9.68 -0.44 -14.62
C HIS A 305 9.08 -1.86 -14.74
N PRO A 306 8.57 -2.30 -15.93
CA PRO A 306 7.81 -3.54 -16.10
C PRO A 306 8.53 -4.83 -15.67
N ALA A 307 9.86 -4.83 -15.64
CA ALA A 307 10.65 -5.94 -15.10
C ALA A 307 10.36 -6.24 -13.61
N ASN A 308 9.70 -5.34 -12.87
CA ASN A 308 9.22 -5.61 -11.52
C ASN A 308 8.04 -6.59 -11.50
N GLY A 309 7.13 -6.54 -12.48
CA GLY A 309 6.01 -7.47 -12.60
C GLY A 309 6.50 -8.91 -12.84
N GLU A 310 7.41 -9.10 -13.80
CA GLU A 310 8.05 -10.40 -14.08
C GLU A 310 8.82 -10.95 -12.86
N GLN A 311 9.46 -10.07 -12.07
CA GLN A 311 10.14 -10.48 -10.84
C GLN A 311 9.16 -10.83 -9.71
N ALA A 312 8.01 -10.15 -9.61
CA ALA A 312 7.00 -10.42 -8.57
C ALA A 312 6.35 -11.79 -8.77
N ILE A 313 5.94 -12.11 -10.02
CA ILE A 313 5.44 -13.46 -10.33
C ILE A 313 6.54 -14.52 -10.19
N SER A 314 7.75 -14.25 -10.66
CA SER A 314 8.86 -15.20 -10.50
C SER A 314 9.26 -15.44 -9.03
N GLN A 315 9.06 -14.47 -8.13
CA GLN A 315 9.32 -14.65 -6.70
C GLN A 315 8.28 -15.57 -6.04
N CYS A 316 7.00 -15.36 -6.35
CA CYS A 316 5.90 -16.08 -5.72
C CYS A 316 5.77 -17.51 -6.24
N LEU A 317 6.15 -17.77 -7.49
CA LEU A 317 6.00 -19.09 -8.12
C LEU A 317 7.25 -19.99 -7.99
N ARG A 318 8.47 -19.46 -7.96
CA ARG A 318 9.70 -20.29 -7.88
C ARG A 318 10.02 -20.78 -6.46
N ALA A 319 9.05 -20.80 -5.56
CA ALA A 319 9.22 -21.19 -4.17
C ALA A 319 9.54 -22.69 -3.98
N SER A 320 9.26 -23.53 -4.99
CA SER A 320 9.63 -24.95 -5.01
C SER A 320 10.34 -25.32 -6.31
N PRO A 321 11.34 -26.24 -6.28
CA PRO A 321 11.85 -26.88 -7.49
C PRO A 321 10.71 -27.61 -8.23
N GLY A 322 10.60 -27.43 -9.55
CA GLY A 322 9.53 -28.03 -10.37
C GLY A 322 8.15 -27.39 -10.21
N SER A 323 8.05 -26.15 -9.71
CA SER A 323 6.74 -25.54 -9.39
C SER A 323 5.93 -25.02 -10.58
N THR A 324 6.53 -24.86 -11.77
CA THR A 324 5.86 -24.26 -12.95
C THR A 324 6.46 -24.79 -14.26
N ASP A 325 6.00 -25.96 -14.72
CA ASP A 325 6.56 -26.60 -15.92
C ASP A 325 5.85 -26.19 -17.22
N ALA A 326 4.65 -25.63 -17.14
CA ALA A 326 3.88 -25.14 -18.28
C ALA A 326 3.58 -23.63 -18.16
N VAL A 327 4.08 -22.85 -19.13
CA VAL A 327 3.66 -21.47 -19.39
C VAL A 327 2.86 -21.46 -20.68
N ILE A 328 1.61 -21.01 -20.61
CA ILE A 328 0.81 -20.70 -21.80
C ILE A 328 0.91 -19.20 -22.05
N GLU A 329 1.27 -18.79 -23.26
CA GLU A 329 1.27 -17.38 -23.67
C GLU A 329 0.09 -17.13 -24.61
N GLU A 330 -0.78 -16.19 -24.23
CA GLU A 330 -1.94 -15.75 -24.99
C GLU A 330 -1.77 -14.27 -25.34
N SER A 331 -2.05 -13.88 -26.58
CA SER A 331 -2.10 -12.46 -26.98
C SER A 331 -3.51 -12.10 -27.42
N GLY A 332 -3.97 -10.90 -27.07
CA GLY A 332 -5.32 -10.45 -27.38
C GLY A 332 -5.45 -8.93 -27.37
N GLN A 333 -6.69 -8.44 -27.54
CA GLN A 333 -7.02 -7.02 -27.50
C GLN A 333 -8.26 -6.80 -26.62
N SER A 334 -8.25 -5.78 -25.76
CA SER A 334 -9.40 -5.38 -24.95
C SER A 334 -9.36 -3.87 -24.68
N GLY A 335 -10.53 -3.23 -24.66
CA GLY A 335 -10.65 -1.78 -24.44
C GLY A 335 -9.79 -0.91 -25.38
N GLY A 336 -9.45 -1.40 -26.57
CA GLY A 336 -8.57 -0.72 -27.52
C GLY A 336 -7.06 -0.91 -27.31
N ARG A 337 -6.60 -1.67 -26.30
CA ARG A 337 -5.18 -2.04 -26.13
C ARG A 337 -4.93 -3.51 -26.43
N PHE A 338 -3.77 -3.80 -27.01
CA PHE A 338 -3.24 -5.17 -27.06
C PHE A 338 -2.62 -5.57 -25.73
N PHE A 339 -2.63 -6.87 -25.44
CA PHE A 339 -1.96 -7.44 -24.26
C PHE A 339 -1.33 -8.79 -24.60
N THR A 340 -0.32 -9.16 -23.82
CA THR A 340 0.22 -10.52 -23.71
C THR A 340 0.01 -11.02 -22.29
N ARG A 341 -0.60 -12.20 -22.15
CA ARG A 341 -0.92 -12.87 -20.89
C ARG A 341 -0.12 -14.17 -20.80
N ARG A 342 0.68 -14.33 -19.75
CA ARG A 342 1.40 -15.56 -19.42
C ARG A 342 0.70 -16.26 -18.27
N ILE A 343 0.23 -17.48 -18.49
CA ILE A 343 -0.44 -18.33 -17.49
C ILE A 343 0.53 -19.41 -17.04
N TYR A 344 0.83 -19.46 -15.75
CA TYR A 344 1.74 -20.40 -15.12
C TYR A 344 0.91 -21.44 -14.35
N LYS A 345 1.16 -22.72 -14.62
CA LYS A 345 0.40 -23.83 -14.02
C LYS A 345 1.23 -24.67 -13.06
N ASP A 346 0.57 -25.20 -12.03
CA ASP A 346 1.13 -26.23 -11.17
C ASP A 346 1.18 -27.60 -11.87
N LYS A 347 1.75 -28.59 -11.17
CA LYS A 347 1.82 -29.99 -11.62
C LYS A 347 0.47 -30.66 -11.90
N ASP A 348 -0.62 -30.12 -11.35
CA ASP A 348 -1.99 -30.62 -11.50
C ASP A 348 -2.76 -29.84 -12.60
N GLY A 349 -2.07 -28.96 -13.33
CA GLY A 349 -2.61 -28.17 -14.43
C GLY A 349 -3.40 -26.92 -14.02
N ARG A 350 -3.47 -26.59 -12.72
CA ARG A 350 -4.19 -25.43 -12.19
C ARG A 350 -3.37 -24.15 -12.41
N PRO A 351 -3.97 -23.05 -12.91
CA PRO A 351 -3.29 -21.76 -12.99
C PRO A 351 -2.95 -21.26 -11.58
N VAL A 352 -1.66 -21.21 -11.23
CA VAL A 352 -1.16 -20.64 -9.96
C VAL A 352 -0.58 -19.24 -10.14
N GLY A 353 -0.36 -18.80 -11.37
CA GLY A 353 -0.09 -17.39 -11.62
C GLY A 353 -0.46 -16.91 -13.02
N GLU A 354 -0.73 -15.61 -13.13
CA GLU A 354 -0.97 -14.93 -14.40
C GLU A 354 -0.18 -13.62 -14.44
N HIS A 355 0.54 -13.34 -15.53
CA HIS A 355 1.14 -12.03 -15.78
C HIS A 355 0.59 -11.43 -17.07
N TRP A 356 -0.07 -10.27 -16.94
CA TRP A 356 -0.68 -9.49 -18.01
C TRP A 356 0.18 -8.25 -18.32
N LEU A 357 0.93 -8.31 -19.42
CA LEU A 357 1.67 -7.17 -19.97
C LEU A 357 0.79 -6.46 -21.01
N VAL A 358 0.41 -5.21 -20.75
CA VAL A 358 -0.50 -4.44 -21.63
C VAL A 358 0.27 -3.38 -22.42
N HIS A 359 0.12 -3.42 -23.74
CA HIS A 359 1.00 -2.71 -24.66
C HIS A 359 0.62 -1.22 -24.81
N GLY A 360 1.65 -0.36 -24.77
CA GLY A 360 1.51 1.09 -24.83
C GLY A 360 0.85 1.71 -23.59
N ALA A 361 0.72 0.98 -22.48
CA ALA A 361 0.12 1.46 -21.24
C ALA A 361 1.18 1.91 -20.22
N GLY A 362 0.85 2.94 -19.43
CA GLY A 362 1.74 3.52 -18.42
C GLY A 362 1.44 3.08 -17.00
N HIS A 363 1.81 3.91 -16.02
CA HIS A 363 1.58 3.68 -14.60
C HIS A 363 0.14 4.01 -14.19
N ALA A 364 -0.80 3.12 -14.51
CA ALA A 364 -2.23 3.32 -14.23
C ALA A 364 -2.98 1.98 -14.10
N TRP A 365 -4.08 1.95 -13.35
CA TRP A 365 -4.97 0.81 -13.22
C TRP A 365 -5.71 0.54 -14.53
N LEU A 366 -5.47 -0.65 -15.10
CA LEU A 366 -5.88 -1.03 -16.45
C LEU A 366 -7.37 -1.37 -16.53
N GLY A 367 -8.04 -0.75 -17.50
CA GLY A 367 -9.49 -0.79 -17.61
C GLY A 367 -10.21 -0.13 -16.44
N GLY A 368 -9.56 0.79 -15.71
CA GLY A 368 -10.22 1.55 -14.63
C GLY A 368 -11.36 2.45 -15.11
N GLU A 369 -12.01 3.12 -14.17
CA GLU A 369 -13.05 4.12 -14.44
C GLU A 369 -12.51 5.54 -14.31
N SER A 370 -12.87 6.43 -15.24
CA SER A 370 -12.33 7.80 -15.32
C SER A 370 -12.68 8.73 -14.16
N GLY A 371 -13.51 8.28 -13.21
CA GLY A 371 -13.84 9.01 -11.99
C GLY A 371 -12.79 8.94 -10.89
N GLY A 372 -11.83 8.00 -10.97
CA GLY A 372 -10.71 7.87 -10.02
C GLY A 372 -9.36 8.10 -10.68
N SER A 373 -8.39 8.57 -9.88
CA SER A 373 -7.05 8.93 -10.33
C SER A 373 -6.19 7.69 -10.68
N TYR A 374 -5.15 7.91 -11.49
CA TYR A 374 -4.25 6.88 -12.01
C TYR A 374 -4.97 5.68 -12.66
N THR A 375 -6.00 5.95 -13.48
CA THR A 375 -6.71 4.93 -14.28
C THR A 375 -6.38 5.04 -15.76
N ASP A 376 -6.37 3.90 -16.46
CA ASP A 376 -6.41 3.86 -17.92
C ASP A 376 -7.70 3.15 -18.32
N THR A 377 -8.66 3.89 -18.85
CA THR A 377 -9.97 3.36 -19.28
C THR A 377 -9.85 2.40 -20.47
N ARG A 378 -8.68 2.34 -21.11
CA ARG A 378 -8.38 1.45 -22.24
C ARG A 378 -7.54 0.27 -21.77
N GLY A 379 -7.96 -0.94 -22.12
CA GLY A 379 -7.28 -2.19 -21.78
C GLY A 379 -8.22 -3.27 -21.26
N PRO A 380 -7.67 -4.43 -20.84
CA PRO A 380 -8.40 -5.41 -20.05
C PRO A 380 -8.94 -4.78 -18.75
N LYS A 381 -10.13 -5.16 -18.31
CA LYS A 381 -10.71 -4.76 -17.00
C LYS A 381 -9.99 -5.49 -15.87
N ALA A 382 -8.86 -4.96 -15.41
CA ALA A 382 -7.96 -5.64 -14.47
C ALA A 382 -8.68 -6.12 -13.19
N SER A 383 -9.58 -5.31 -12.63
CA SER A 383 -10.40 -5.67 -11.46
C SER A 383 -11.22 -6.96 -11.67
N ARG A 384 -11.78 -7.16 -12.86
CA ARG A 384 -12.61 -8.32 -13.20
C ARG A 384 -11.76 -9.56 -13.46
N GLU A 385 -10.60 -9.41 -14.10
CA GLU A 385 -9.64 -10.49 -14.31
C GLU A 385 -8.96 -10.93 -13.00
N MET A 386 -8.61 -9.99 -12.13
CA MET A 386 -8.14 -10.29 -10.77
C MET A 386 -9.19 -11.06 -9.99
N LEU A 387 -10.46 -10.61 -10.01
CA LEU A 387 -11.55 -11.31 -9.34
C LEU A 387 -11.79 -12.73 -9.90
N ARG A 388 -11.72 -12.92 -11.23
CA ARG A 388 -11.77 -14.26 -11.85
C ARG A 388 -10.66 -15.17 -11.32
N PHE A 389 -9.43 -14.67 -11.25
CA PHE A 389 -8.29 -15.43 -10.73
C PHE A 389 -8.43 -15.71 -9.23
N PHE A 390 -8.91 -14.74 -8.44
CA PHE A 390 -9.16 -14.92 -7.01
C PHE A 390 -10.21 -15.99 -6.74
N LEU A 391 -11.38 -15.92 -7.39
CA LEU A 391 -12.48 -16.86 -7.15
C LEU A 391 -12.20 -18.31 -7.62
N SER A 392 -11.12 -18.56 -8.36
CA SER A 392 -10.62 -19.92 -8.64
C SER A 392 -9.62 -20.45 -7.61
N HIS A 393 -9.30 -19.68 -6.56
CA HIS A 393 -8.35 -20.04 -5.50
C HIS A 393 -9.03 -20.06 -4.13
N THR A 394 -8.62 -21.00 -3.29
CA THR A 394 -8.98 -21.03 -1.87
C THR A 394 -7.74 -21.36 -1.04
N LEU A 395 -7.68 -20.85 0.19
CA LEU A 395 -6.78 -21.44 1.18
C LEU A 395 -7.23 -22.87 1.45
N GLN A 396 -6.35 -23.84 1.19
CA GLN A 396 -6.55 -25.20 1.64
C GLN A 396 -6.53 -25.19 3.17
N SER A 397 -7.51 -25.85 3.80
CA SER A 397 -7.43 -26.13 5.23
C SER A 397 -6.15 -26.94 5.49
N LYS A 398 -5.36 -26.51 6.48
CA LYS A 398 -4.40 -27.43 7.08
C LYS A 398 -5.21 -28.59 7.65
N GLN A 399 -4.93 -29.79 7.16
CA GLN A 399 -5.28 -30.99 7.92
C GLN A 399 -4.50 -30.90 9.23
N GLU A 400 -5.22 -30.85 10.34
CA GLU A 400 -4.64 -31.07 11.65
C GLU A 400 -4.25 -32.56 11.72
N TYR A 401 -2.96 -32.82 11.97
CA TYR A 401 -2.32 -34.13 12.06
C TYR A 401 -1.86 -34.37 13.50
#